data_AF-A0A2K9EES9-F1
#
_entry.id   AF-A0A2K9EES9-F1
#
_cell.length_a   1.000
_cell.length_b   1.000
_cell.length_c   1.000
_cell.angle_alpha   90.00
_cell.angle_beta   90.00
_cell.angle_gamma   90.00
#
_symmetry.space_group_name_H-M   'P 1'
#
loop_
_entity.id
_entity.type
_entity.pdbx_description
1 polymer ?
#
loop_
_entity_poly.entity_id
_entity_poly.type
_entity_poly.pdbx_seq_one_letter_code
_entity_poly.pdbx_strand_id
1 'polypeptide(L)'
;MNELQELASLIKQRNQIDSLISVIINRPAIIGHTGEYIASRIFGIRLAESASHKGIDGYFTDGSLQGRSVNIKWYTKKTGLLDINPDCLPDYFLVMTGGKGSAVSSKGKTLPWCIKHVYLFDAAELVNELAARGVGIGIATSVKKDMWEQAEIYPVQRNRLFEVNEEMARQLRLFDF
;
A
#
# COMPACT_ATOMS: atom_id res chain seq x y z
N MET A 1 -39.13 3.24 4.71
CA MET A 1 -37.82 3.69 5.24
C MET A 1 -37.19 4.53 4.13
N ASN A 2 -36.75 5.76 4.42
CA ASN A 2 -36.12 6.63 3.40
C ASN A 2 -34.63 6.23 3.25
N GLU A 3 -34.06 6.34 2.05
CA GLU A 3 -32.64 6.09 1.72
C GLU A 3 -31.66 6.65 2.78
N LEU A 4 -31.95 7.82 3.35
CA LEU A 4 -31.11 8.42 4.40
C LEU A 4 -31.07 7.60 5.70
N GLN A 5 -32.19 6.96 6.09
CA GLN A 5 -32.25 6.10 7.27
C GLN A 5 -31.50 4.79 7.04
N GLU A 6 -31.57 4.24 5.83
CA GLU A 6 -30.81 3.06 5.44
C GLU A 6 -29.30 3.35 5.46
N LEU A 7 -28.88 4.48 4.87
CA LEU A 7 -27.50 4.92 4.90
C LEU A 7 -26.96 5.09 6.32
N ALA A 8 -27.73 5.71 7.22
CA ALA A 8 -27.33 5.86 8.62
C ALA A 8 -27.13 4.51 9.34
N SER A 9 -27.99 3.52 9.06
CA SER A 9 -27.85 2.16 9.59
C SER A 9 -26.57 1.47 9.08
N LEU A 10 -26.27 1.59 7.79
CA LEU A 10 -25.06 1.04 7.18
C LEU A 10 -23.78 1.69 7.73
N ILE A 11 -23.78 3.02 7.92
CA ILE A 11 -22.66 3.74 8.54
C ILE A 11 -22.44 3.25 9.98
N LYS A 12 -23.50 3.03 10.75
CA LYS A 12 -23.39 2.50 12.11
C LYS A 12 -22.74 1.11 12.12
N GLN A 13 -23.13 0.22 11.21
CA GLN A 13 -22.53 -1.10 11.08
C GLN A 13 -21.05 -1.01 10.68
N ARG A 14 -20.72 -0.12 9.74
CA ARG A 14 -19.33 0.14 9.36
C ARG A 14 -18.49 0.61 10.56
N ASN A 15 -18.98 1.57 11.34
CA ASN A 15 -18.25 2.06 12.52
C ASN A 15 -18.00 0.96 13.56
N GLN A 16 -18.91 -0.01 13.68
CA GLN A 16 -18.71 -1.18 14.55
C GLN A 16 -17.60 -2.08 14.02
N ILE A 17 -17.59 -2.36 12.71
CA ILE A 17 -16.51 -3.12 12.05
C ILE A 17 -15.16 -2.40 12.20
N ASP A 18 -15.12 -1.09 11.95
CA ASP A 18 -13.92 -0.26 12.09
C ASP A 18 -13.38 -0.30 13.54
N SER A 19 -14.27 -0.36 14.54
CA SER A 19 -13.89 -0.53 15.95
C SER A 19 -13.25 -1.90 16.20
N LEU A 20 -13.81 -2.98 15.64
CA LEU A 20 -13.24 -4.33 15.74
C LEU A 20 -11.85 -4.42 15.08
N ILE A 21 -11.68 -3.81 13.90
CA ILE A 21 -10.38 -3.73 13.22
C ILE A 21 -9.39 -2.94 14.07
N SER A 22 -9.83 -1.82 14.66
CA SER A 22 -8.98 -0.96 15.47
C SER A 22 -8.41 -1.67 16.70
N VAL A 23 -9.17 -2.59 17.30
CA VAL A 23 -8.69 -3.46 18.39
C VAL A 23 -7.57 -4.40 17.91
N ILE A 24 -7.69 -4.96 16.70
CA ILE A 24 -6.69 -5.87 16.13
C ILE A 24 -5.39 -5.12 15.81
N ILE A 25 -5.50 -3.95 15.17
CA ILE A 25 -4.33 -3.19 14.69
C ILE A 25 -3.78 -2.21 15.73
N ASN A 26 -4.46 -2.06 16.87
CA ASN A 26 -4.19 -1.08 17.93
C ASN A 26 -4.02 0.37 17.43
N ARG A 27 -4.77 0.72 16.39
CA ARG A 27 -4.79 2.03 15.72
C ARG A 27 -6.15 2.25 15.05
N PRO A 28 -6.54 3.50 14.72
CA PRO A 28 -7.76 3.73 13.95
C PRO A 28 -7.76 2.94 12.63
N ALA A 29 -8.86 2.26 12.33
CA ALA A 29 -9.08 1.48 11.12
C ALA A 29 -9.24 2.38 9.87
N ILE A 30 -8.14 3.02 9.49
CA ILE A 30 -8.00 3.70 8.20
C ILE A 30 -7.06 2.88 7.31
N ILE A 31 -7.16 3.10 6.01
CA ILE A 31 -6.43 2.28 5.03
C ILE A 31 -4.91 2.31 5.23
N GLY A 32 -4.35 3.46 5.63
CA GLY A 32 -2.91 3.61 5.92
C GLY A 32 -2.47 2.71 7.08
N HIS A 33 -3.04 2.91 8.28
CA HIS A 33 -2.69 2.12 9.45
C HIS A 33 -2.97 0.62 9.28
N THR A 34 -4.06 0.28 8.60
CA THR A 34 -4.39 -1.13 8.35
C THR A 34 -3.37 -1.74 7.38
N GLY A 35 -2.95 -0.99 6.35
CA GLY A 35 -1.91 -1.40 5.42
C GLY A 35 -0.55 -1.56 6.09
N GLU A 36 -0.14 -0.60 6.94
CA GLU A 36 1.06 -0.70 7.77
C GLU A 36 1.05 -1.96 8.64
N TYR A 37 -0.06 -2.22 9.33
CA TYR A 37 -0.20 -3.41 10.16
C TYR A 37 -0.06 -4.70 9.34
N ILE A 38 -0.78 -4.83 8.22
CA ILE A 38 -0.69 -6.01 7.35
C ILE A 38 0.75 -6.20 6.86
N ALA A 39 1.37 -5.13 6.34
CA ALA A 39 2.72 -5.21 5.80
C ALA A 39 3.77 -5.57 6.88
N SER A 40 3.63 -5.05 8.10
CA SER A 40 4.50 -5.40 9.23
C SER A 40 4.46 -6.89 9.57
N ARG A 41 3.30 -7.53 9.42
CA ARG A 41 3.11 -8.95 9.75
C ARG A 41 3.58 -9.88 8.64
N ILE A 42 3.48 -9.46 7.38
CA ILE A 42 3.82 -10.30 6.22
C ILE A 42 5.29 -10.16 5.83
N PHE A 43 5.83 -8.93 5.79
CA PHE A 43 7.12 -8.65 5.16
C PHE A 43 8.27 -8.43 6.14
N GLY A 44 8.09 -8.76 7.42
CA GLY A 44 9.13 -8.56 8.43
C GLY A 44 9.51 -7.09 8.58
N ILE A 45 8.53 -6.22 8.85
CA ILE A 45 8.77 -4.78 8.99
C ILE A 45 8.48 -4.36 10.43
N ARG A 46 9.46 -3.73 11.07
CA ARG A 46 9.26 -3.03 12.34
C ARG A 46 8.78 -1.62 12.04
N LEU A 47 7.53 -1.32 12.40
CA LEU A 47 6.93 0.00 12.24
C LEU A 47 7.64 1.02 13.13
N ALA A 48 7.76 2.26 12.63
CA ALA A 48 8.29 3.37 13.41
C ALA A 48 7.32 3.78 14.53
N GLU A 49 7.85 4.05 15.73
CA GLU A 49 7.04 4.36 16.92
C GLU A 49 6.35 5.74 16.83
N SER A 50 6.89 6.67 16.04
CA SER A 50 6.39 8.03 15.91
C SER A 50 6.31 8.44 14.44
N ALA A 51 5.19 9.07 14.08
CA ALA A 51 4.95 9.70 12.78
C ALA A 51 5.84 10.95 12.53
N SER A 52 6.84 11.20 13.38
CA SER A 52 7.76 12.33 13.26
C SER A 52 8.72 12.21 12.08
N HIS A 53 8.98 11.00 11.57
CA HIS A 53 9.70 10.80 10.32
C HIS A 53 8.73 10.81 9.14
N LYS A 54 8.42 12.00 8.63
CA LYS A 54 7.56 12.18 7.45
C LYS A 54 8.05 11.26 6.32
N GLY A 55 7.27 10.29 5.85
CA GLY A 55 7.62 9.47 4.69
C GLY A 55 8.39 8.16 4.98
N ILE A 56 8.66 7.81 6.24
CA ILE A 56 9.17 6.49 6.62
C ILE A 56 8.20 5.85 7.60
N ASP A 57 7.66 4.67 7.24
CA ASP A 57 6.69 3.96 8.06
C ASP A 57 7.34 2.85 8.90
N GLY A 58 8.51 2.35 8.49
CA GLY A 58 9.23 1.34 9.22
C GLY A 58 10.55 0.94 8.59
N TYR A 59 11.11 -0.17 9.09
CA TYR A 59 12.36 -0.75 8.63
C TYR A 59 12.23 -2.27 8.51
N PHE A 60 12.78 -2.86 7.44
CA PHE A 60 12.86 -4.31 7.32
C PHE A 60 13.75 -4.89 8.44
N THR A 61 13.32 -6.02 9.01
CA THR A 61 13.97 -6.63 10.18
C THR A 61 14.93 -7.77 9.83
N ASP A 62 14.79 -8.34 8.64
CA ASP A 62 15.56 -9.49 8.17
C ASP A 62 15.77 -9.46 6.64
N GLY A 63 16.42 -10.51 6.12
CA GLY A 63 16.68 -10.68 4.70
C GLY A 63 17.68 -9.69 4.10
N SER A 64 17.70 -9.62 2.77
CA SER A 64 18.59 -8.74 1.99
C SER A 64 18.37 -7.25 2.25
N LEU A 65 17.18 -6.88 2.73
CA LEU A 65 16.78 -5.50 2.98
C LEU A 65 16.88 -5.11 4.45
N GLN A 66 17.41 -5.96 5.32
CA GLN A 66 17.51 -5.69 6.76
C GLN A 66 18.09 -4.29 7.05
N GLY A 67 17.38 -3.53 7.89
CA GLY A 67 17.76 -2.18 8.29
C GLY A 67 17.40 -1.08 7.28
N ARG A 68 16.91 -1.44 6.08
CA ARG A 68 16.44 -0.47 5.08
C ARG A 68 15.08 0.09 5.45
N SER A 69 14.92 1.38 5.25
CA SER A 69 13.69 2.11 5.51
C SER A 69 12.64 1.86 4.41
N VAL A 70 11.38 1.84 4.81
CA VAL A 70 10.26 1.56 3.90
C VAL A 70 9.10 2.52 4.15
N ASN A 71 8.47 2.97 3.07
CA ASN A 71 7.16 3.61 3.08
C ASN A 71 6.12 2.65 2.50
N ILE A 72 5.09 2.37 3.28
CA ILE A 72 4.03 1.40 3.00
C ILE A 72 2.83 2.17 2.45
N LYS A 73 2.33 1.73 1.30
CA LYS A 73 1.15 2.34 0.67
C LYS A 73 0.14 1.29 0.32
N TRP A 74 -1.12 1.54 0.66
CA TRP A 74 -2.21 0.68 0.25
C TRP A 74 -3.24 1.46 -0.55
N TYR A 75 -3.33 1.14 -1.84
CA TYR A 75 -4.32 1.70 -2.75
C TYR A 75 -5.40 0.66 -3.05
N THR A 76 -6.68 1.01 -2.85
CA THR A 76 -7.82 0.11 -3.16
C THR A 76 -7.94 -0.23 -4.65
N LYS A 77 -7.24 0.49 -5.52
CA LYS A 77 -7.20 0.26 -6.97
C LYS A 77 -5.80 0.54 -7.53
N LYS A 78 -5.39 -0.21 -8.54
CA LYS A 78 -4.18 0.10 -9.33
C LYS A 78 -4.48 1.19 -10.36
N THR A 79 -3.93 2.39 -10.18
CA THR A 79 -4.09 3.56 -11.09
C THR A 79 -2.81 4.02 -11.78
N GLY A 80 -1.66 3.41 -11.48
CA GLY A 80 -0.36 3.86 -12.00
C GLY A 80 0.23 5.07 -11.29
N LEU A 81 -0.46 5.58 -10.26
CA LEU A 81 -0.05 6.75 -9.48
C LEU A 81 0.63 6.30 -8.19
N LEU A 82 1.63 7.07 -7.76
CA LEU A 82 2.33 6.87 -6.49
C LEU A 82 2.53 8.21 -5.79
N ASP A 83 2.21 8.28 -4.50
CA ASP A 83 2.47 9.47 -3.69
C ASP A 83 3.93 9.49 -3.23
N ILE A 84 4.72 10.44 -3.72
CA ILE A 84 6.15 10.54 -3.37
C ILE A 84 6.37 11.86 -2.64
N ASN A 85 7.03 11.81 -1.49
CA ASN A 85 7.53 13.00 -0.83
C ASN A 85 9.01 13.18 -1.20
N PRO A 86 9.38 14.14 -2.06
CA PRO A 86 10.77 14.32 -2.48
C PRO A 86 11.67 14.81 -1.32
N ASP A 87 11.09 15.44 -0.29
CA ASP A 87 11.86 15.98 0.84
C ASP A 87 12.21 14.92 1.89
N CYS A 88 11.56 13.75 1.84
CA CYS A 88 11.89 12.63 2.71
C CYS A 88 11.58 11.31 2.03
N LEU A 89 12.63 10.74 1.46
CA LEU A 89 12.60 9.50 0.70
C LEU A 89 13.00 8.31 1.60
N PRO A 90 12.20 7.23 1.62
CA PRO A 90 12.65 5.96 2.19
C PRO A 90 13.68 5.30 1.25
N ASP A 91 14.31 4.20 1.68
CA ASP A 91 15.07 3.33 0.75
C ASP A 91 14.09 2.66 -0.24
N TYR A 92 12.91 2.23 0.24
CA TYR A 92 11.92 1.52 -0.58
C TYR A 92 10.49 2.02 -0.40
N PHE A 93 9.69 1.95 -1.46
CA PHE A 93 8.22 1.98 -1.37
C PHE A 93 7.67 0.56 -1.49
N LEU A 94 6.96 0.10 -0.46
CA LEU A 94 6.18 -1.13 -0.50
C LEU A 94 4.71 -0.78 -0.79
N VAL A 95 4.25 -1.09 -2.00
CA VAL A 95 2.92 -0.69 -2.48
C VAL A 95 2.04 -1.91 -2.64
N MET A 96 0.95 -1.96 -1.87
CA MET A 96 -0.12 -2.94 -1.98
C MET A 96 -1.28 -2.34 -2.77
N THR A 97 -1.82 -3.06 -3.75
CA THR A 97 -2.95 -2.57 -4.54
C THR A 97 -4.03 -3.61 -4.76
N GLY A 98 -5.27 -3.15 -4.84
CA GLY A 98 -6.38 -3.93 -5.40
C GLY A 98 -6.23 -4.20 -6.92
N GLY A 99 -7.29 -4.71 -7.54
CA GLY A 99 -7.32 -5.02 -8.97
C GLY A 99 -7.17 -3.80 -9.89
N LYS A 100 -7.04 -4.06 -11.20
CA LYS A 100 -7.05 -3.02 -12.23
C LYS A 100 -8.43 -2.33 -12.23
N GLY A 101 -8.48 -1.06 -11.84
CA GLY A 101 -9.71 -0.27 -11.86
C GLY A 101 -9.70 0.73 -13.02
N SER A 102 -10.80 0.86 -13.76
CA SER A 102 -10.96 1.93 -14.74
C SER A 102 -11.24 3.27 -14.05
N ALA A 103 -10.53 4.33 -14.43
CA ALA A 103 -10.68 5.69 -13.87
C ALA A 103 -11.98 6.41 -14.29
N VAL A 104 -12.84 5.76 -15.08
CA VAL A 104 -13.84 6.44 -15.94
C VAL A 104 -15.13 6.87 -15.21
N SER A 105 -15.40 6.41 -13.99
CA SER A 105 -16.52 6.90 -13.15
C SER A 105 -16.48 6.29 -11.74
N SER A 106 -16.90 7.02 -10.72
CA SER A 106 -17.11 6.55 -9.34
C SER A 106 -18.52 5.98 -9.10
N LYS A 107 -19.49 6.25 -9.98
CA LYS A 107 -20.90 5.87 -9.80
C LYS A 107 -21.05 4.34 -9.85
N GLY A 108 -21.65 3.77 -8.81
CA GLY A 108 -21.92 2.33 -8.72
C GLY A 108 -20.68 1.45 -8.49
N LYS A 109 -19.52 2.04 -8.19
CA LYS A 109 -18.29 1.28 -7.91
C LYS A 109 -17.99 1.25 -6.41
N THR A 110 -17.49 0.12 -5.95
CA THR A 110 -16.91 -0.04 -4.60
C THR A 110 -15.39 0.09 -4.67
N LEU A 111 -14.78 0.42 -3.53
CA LEU A 111 -13.33 0.43 -3.34
C LEU A 111 -12.97 -0.60 -2.26
N PRO A 112 -13.03 -1.89 -2.58
CA PRO A 112 -12.76 -2.94 -1.60
C PRO A 112 -11.33 -2.82 -1.07
N TRP A 113 -11.17 -3.12 0.23
CA TRP A 113 -9.87 -3.25 0.86
C TRP A 113 -9.29 -4.62 0.54
N CYS A 114 -8.81 -4.79 -0.69
CA CYS A 114 -8.15 -6.01 -1.13
C CYS A 114 -6.70 -5.76 -1.56
N ILE A 115 -5.91 -6.83 -1.54
CA ILE A 115 -4.51 -6.84 -1.96
C ILE A 115 -4.37 -7.90 -3.05
N LYS A 116 -4.43 -7.46 -4.31
CA LYS A 116 -4.25 -8.32 -5.49
C LYS A 116 -2.81 -8.30 -5.99
N HIS A 117 -2.11 -7.20 -5.76
CA HIS A 117 -0.73 -7.01 -6.19
C HIS A 117 0.10 -6.34 -5.09
N VAL A 118 1.39 -6.67 -5.05
CA VAL A 118 2.39 -6.01 -4.22
C VAL A 118 3.60 -5.65 -5.06
N TYR A 119 4.09 -4.43 -4.87
CA TYR A 119 5.23 -3.87 -5.58
C TYR A 119 6.25 -3.36 -4.57
N LEU A 120 7.53 -3.54 -4.90
CA LEU A 120 8.64 -2.96 -4.17
C LEU A 120 9.42 -2.07 -5.14
N PHE A 121 9.42 -0.76 -4.90
CA PHE A 121 10.22 0.19 -5.65
C PHE A 121 11.45 0.58 -4.85
N ASP A 122 12.64 0.50 -5.48
CA ASP A 122 13.79 1.25 -5.01
C ASP A 122 13.51 2.73 -5.23
N ALA A 123 13.54 3.49 -4.13
CA ALA A 123 13.04 4.85 -4.15
C ALA A 123 14.01 5.81 -4.87
N ALA A 124 15.32 5.54 -4.78
CA ALA A 124 16.34 6.33 -5.47
C ALA A 124 16.29 6.09 -6.99
N GLU A 125 16.20 4.84 -7.42
CA GLU A 125 16.05 4.51 -8.85
C GLU A 125 14.77 5.11 -9.43
N LEU A 126 13.65 4.99 -8.69
CA LEU A 126 12.37 5.55 -9.11
C LEU A 126 12.44 7.06 -9.31
N VAL A 127 12.99 7.81 -8.35
CA VAL A 127 13.08 9.26 -8.42
C VAL A 127 14.03 9.71 -9.53
N ASN A 128 15.16 9.03 -9.71
CA ASN A 128 16.10 9.33 -10.79
C ASN A 128 15.46 9.16 -12.17
N GLU A 129 14.72 8.07 -12.40
CA GLU A 129 14.00 7.83 -13.66
C GLU A 129 12.88 8.84 -13.89
N LEU A 130 12.14 9.23 -12.84
CA LEU A 130 11.09 10.25 -12.93
C LEU A 130 11.68 11.64 -13.25
N ALA A 131 12.79 12.00 -12.60
CA ALA A 131 13.49 13.26 -12.83
C ALA A 131 14.10 13.33 -14.24
N ALA A 132 14.73 12.25 -14.72
CA ALA A 132 15.27 12.17 -16.08
C ALA A 132 14.19 12.37 -17.16
N ARG A 133 12.93 12.06 -16.83
CA ARG A 133 11.77 12.25 -17.71
C ARG A 133 11.06 13.59 -17.52
N GLY A 134 11.48 14.43 -16.59
CA GLY A 134 10.84 15.71 -16.26
C GLY A 134 9.43 15.56 -15.67
N VAL A 135 9.13 14.44 -15.00
CA VAL A 135 7.82 14.22 -14.35
C VAL A 135 7.78 14.98 -13.02
N GLY A 136 6.69 15.69 -12.76
CA GLY A 136 6.46 16.31 -11.44
C GLY A 136 6.33 15.24 -10.35
N ILE A 137 7.18 15.34 -9.32
CA ILE A 137 7.23 14.41 -8.19
C ILE A 137 6.46 15.00 -7.01
N GLY A 138 5.51 14.24 -6.47
CA GLY A 138 4.63 14.68 -5.39
C GLY A 138 3.48 13.69 -5.14
N ILE A 139 2.36 14.21 -4.65
CA ILE A 139 1.10 13.46 -4.55
C ILE A 139 0.65 13.07 -5.96
N ALA A 140 0.21 11.83 -6.13
CA ALA A 140 -0.26 11.28 -7.40
C ALA A 140 0.77 11.38 -8.55
N THR A 141 2.04 11.05 -8.28
CA THR A 141 3.10 11.00 -9.30
C THR A 141 2.82 9.89 -10.32
N SER A 142 2.89 10.21 -11.61
CA SER A 142 2.64 9.26 -12.70
C SER A 142 3.85 8.36 -12.96
N VAL A 143 3.70 7.07 -12.67
CA VAL A 143 4.76 6.06 -12.85
C VAL A 143 4.40 5.17 -14.05
N LYS A 144 5.37 4.94 -14.94
CA LYS A 144 5.18 4.14 -16.17
C LYS A 144 4.77 2.71 -15.83
N LYS A 145 3.95 2.12 -16.70
CA LYS A 145 3.49 0.73 -16.59
C LYS A 145 4.66 -0.25 -16.41
N ASP A 146 5.72 -0.10 -17.20
CA ASP A 146 6.86 -1.02 -17.17
C ASP A 146 7.61 -0.96 -15.84
N MET A 147 7.67 0.21 -15.19
CA MET A 147 8.26 0.34 -13.85
C MET A 147 7.42 -0.38 -12.80
N TRP A 148 6.09 -0.29 -12.89
CA TRP A 148 5.20 -1.11 -12.04
C TRP A 148 5.40 -2.60 -12.27
N GLU A 149 5.54 -3.03 -13.53
CA GLU A 149 5.76 -4.45 -13.83
C GLU A 149 7.11 -4.93 -13.30
N GLN A 150 8.18 -4.15 -13.44
CA GLN A 150 9.49 -4.49 -12.89
C GLN A 150 9.51 -4.53 -11.36
N ALA A 151 8.73 -3.66 -10.70
CA ALA A 151 8.63 -3.59 -9.24
C ALA A 151 7.76 -4.72 -8.63
N GLU A 152 7.02 -5.50 -9.42
CA GLU A 152 6.07 -6.49 -8.91
C GLU A 152 6.78 -7.63 -8.17
N ILE A 153 6.37 -7.89 -6.92
CA ILE A 153 6.82 -9.01 -6.09
C ILE A 153 5.69 -10.02 -5.83
N TYR A 154 4.42 -9.62 -6.00
CA TYR A 154 3.25 -10.50 -5.90
C TYR A 154 2.15 -10.00 -6.85
N PRO A 155 1.41 -10.89 -7.55
CA PRO A 155 1.50 -12.35 -7.50
C PRO A 155 2.58 -12.94 -8.41
N VAL A 156 3.14 -12.13 -9.32
CA VAL A 156 4.23 -12.53 -10.21
C VAL A 156 5.53 -11.96 -9.66
N GLN A 157 6.46 -12.84 -9.28
CA GLN A 157 7.79 -12.44 -8.81
C GLN A 157 8.64 -11.92 -9.98
N ARG A 158 8.68 -10.60 -10.18
CA ARG A 158 9.50 -9.95 -11.23
C ARG A 158 10.70 -9.23 -10.62
N ASN A 159 10.47 -8.47 -9.56
CA ASN A 159 11.54 -7.86 -8.79
C ASN A 159 12.29 -8.95 -7.99
N ARG A 160 13.63 -8.91 -7.97
CA ARG A 160 14.47 -9.89 -7.24
C ARG A 160 15.09 -9.34 -5.96
N LEU A 161 14.84 -8.07 -5.61
CA LEU A 161 15.34 -7.43 -4.39
C LEU A 161 14.73 -8.05 -3.13
N PHE A 162 13.49 -8.54 -3.24
CA PHE A 162 12.75 -9.20 -2.15
C PHE A 162 11.95 -10.37 -2.71
N GLU A 163 12.20 -11.57 -2.19
CA GLU A 163 11.51 -12.80 -2.60
C GLU A 163 10.29 -13.06 -1.69
N VAL A 164 9.11 -13.15 -2.29
CA VAL A 164 7.87 -13.50 -1.58
C VAL A 164 7.79 -15.02 -1.48
N ASN A 165 8.02 -15.55 -0.29
CA ASN A 165 7.91 -16.98 -0.04
C ASN A 165 6.44 -17.46 0.02
N GLU A 166 6.25 -18.77 0.09
CA GLU A 166 4.91 -19.39 0.06
C GLU A 166 4.02 -18.95 1.24
N GLU A 167 4.59 -18.79 2.43
CA GLU A 167 3.84 -18.35 3.61
C GLU A 167 3.37 -16.90 3.47
N MET A 168 4.24 -16.00 2.99
CA MET A 168 3.87 -14.62 2.68
C MET A 168 2.76 -14.58 1.63
N ALA A 169 2.88 -15.38 0.55
CA ALA A 169 1.85 -15.47 -0.48
C ALA A 169 0.52 -16.01 0.09
N ARG A 170 0.57 -16.98 1.02
CA ARG A 170 -0.61 -17.52 1.70
C ARG A 170 -1.29 -16.47 2.57
N GLN A 171 -0.52 -15.65 3.28
CA GLN A 171 -1.05 -14.55 4.08
C GLN A 171 -1.65 -13.45 3.20
N LEU A 172 -1.03 -13.11 2.06
CA LEU A 172 -1.57 -12.15 1.10
C LEU A 172 -2.92 -12.61 0.52
N ARG A 173 -3.08 -13.92 0.24
CA ARG A 173 -4.35 -14.49 -0.25
C ARG A 173 -5.53 -14.32 0.71
N LEU A 174 -5.29 -14.10 2.01
CA LEU A 174 -6.38 -13.78 2.96
C LEU A 174 -7.09 -12.46 2.62
N PHE A 175 -6.45 -11.60 1.81
CA PHE A 175 -6.93 -10.28 1.43
C PHE A 175 -7.24 -10.17 -0.08
N ASP A 176 -7.23 -11.27 -0.83
CA ASP A 176 -7.52 -11.31 -2.28
C ASP A 176 -8.92 -11.89 -2.55
N PHE A 177 -9.95 -11.18 -2.09
CA PHE A 177 -11.36 -11.49 -2.35
C PHE A 177 -11.94 -10.69 -3.55
#